data_AF-A0A199VBM1-F1
#
_entry.id   AF-A0A199VBM1-F1
#
_cell.length_a   1.000
_cell.length_b   1.000
_cell.length_c   1.000
_cell.angle_alpha   90.00
_cell.angle_beta   90.00
_cell.angle_gamma   90.00
#
_symmetry.space_group_name_H-M   'P 1'
#
loop_
_entity.id
_entity.type
_entity.pdbx_description
1 polymer ?
#
loop_
_entity_poly.entity_id
_entity_poly.type
_entity_poly.pdbx_seq_one_letter_code
_entity_poly.pdbx_strand_id
1 'polypeptide(L)'
;MVAEVYEDPSNILTELAKDTEQLALLEKETYSPVLKRWHPGPTALAVVTLHNCFGVVLKQYVAKITSLTNELVRVLQSAGRLEKALVQMVVEDSAECEDGGKGIVREMAPYEVDSIVVSLLKSWIDERLRIGKECLKRAKETESWIPRSKNEPYAQSAVDLMKLAKVTVDEFFEIPVGARDEMVQDLADGLESIFQEYTSFVASCGTKHSYLPTLPPLTRCNQDSRFGRLWKRAATPCRAGDGAIHGIVGGRSGSSSSSAVDGHHPRPSTSRGTQRLYIRLNTLHYLLAHLLSLDKSLSFFSSSSSSHTPRPSPLRPRLLQPPCRPSTRRFDVARSTVLSAIQHVSEIAAYRLVFLDSRRSFYDSLYVGDVANTRIRPGLRILKQNLTLLVSLLVDRAQPLAVREVMKASFDAFLMVLLAGGSDRAFMLSDYEMGGGRLSSLKRCSARAGRGWWRRTWWSGRRRSWRGSCG
;
A
#
# COMPACT_ATOMS: atom_id res chain seq x y z
N MET A 1 -1.95 54.27 -25.10
CA MET A 1 -1.91 52.80 -25.21
C MET A 1 -3.23 52.31 -24.66
N VAL A 2 -4.17 51.94 -25.53
CA VAL A 2 -5.39 51.24 -25.12
C VAL A 2 -4.90 49.86 -24.72
N ALA A 3 -4.96 49.53 -23.43
CA ALA A 3 -4.78 48.16 -22.99
C ALA A 3 -5.95 47.37 -23.61
N GLU A 4 -5.67 46.59 -24.65
CA GLU A 4 -6.58 45.53 -25.08
C GLU A 4 -6.77 44.63 -23.86
N VAL A 5 -7.89 44.81 -23.18
CA VAL A 5 -8.36 43.87 -22.18
C VAL A 5 -8.69 42.63 -22.97
N TYR A 6 -7.74 41.69 -23.07
CA TYR A 6 -8.02 40.37 -23.64
C TYR A 6 -9.11 39.75 -22.78
N GLU A 7 -10.35 39.82 -23.25
CA GLU A 7 -11.48 39.16 -22.62
C GLU A 7 -11.20 37.65 -22.60
N ASP A 8 -11.34 37.06 -21.42
CA ASP A 8 -11.18 35.63 -21.24
C ASP A 8 -12.15 34.90 -22.18
N PRO A 9 -11.66 34.01 -23.08
CA PRO A 9 -12.50 33.26 -24.00
C PRO A 9 -13.67 32.54 -23.31
N SER A 10 -13.51 32.14 -22.05
CA SER A 10 -14.56 31.53 -21.24
C SER A 10 -15.72 32.48 -20.98
N ASN A 11 -15.43 33.75 -20.69
CA ASN A 11 -16.43 34.79 -20.45
C ASN A 11 -17.14 35.13 -21.76
N ILE A 12 -16.39 35.29 -22.86
CA ILE A 12 -16.94 35.55 -24.20
C ILE A 12 -17.93 34.46 -24.59
N LEU A 13 -17.58 33.17 -24.44
CA LEU A 13 -18.49 32.08 -24.79
C LEU A 13 -19.74 32.02 -23.89
N THR A 14 -19.59 32.35 -22.61
CA THR A 14 -20.72 32.40 -21.68
C THR A 14 -21.69 33.54 -22.04
N GLU A 15 -21.16 34.69 -22.47
CA GLU A 15 -21.95 35.81 -22.96
C GLU A 15 -22.58 35.51 -24.31
N LEU A 16 -21.82 34.96 -25.26
CA LEU A 16 -22.33 34.52 -26.56
C LEU A 16 -23.50 33.55 -26.42
N ALA A 17 -23.47 32.65 -25.43
CA ALA A 17 -24.59 31.76 -25.17
C ALA A 17 -25.87 32.52 -24.79
N LYS A 18 -25.76 33.55 -23.94
CA LYS A 18 -26.89 34.39 -23.55
C LYS A 18 -27.40 35.24 -24.71
N ASP A 19 -26.50 35.83 -25.48
CA ASP A 19 -26.86 36.66 -26.63
C ASP A 19 -27.54 35.82 -27.72
N THR A 20 -27.11 34.57 -27.91
CA THR A 20 -27.77 33.62 -28.82
C THR A 20 -29.20 33.30 -28.37
N GLU A 21 -29.42 33.12 -27.07
CA GLU A 21 -30.76 32.90 -26.50
C GLU A 21 -31.65 34.14 -26.69
N GLN A 22 -31.14 35.33 -26.40
CA GLN A 22 -31.85 36.60 -26.58
C GLN A 22 -32.20 36.85 -28.05
N LEU A 23 -31.28 36.56 -28.97
CA LEU A 23 -31.50 36.69 -30.40
C LEU A 23 -32.59 35.73 -30.90
N ALA A 24 -32.62 34.50 -30.39
CA ALA A 24 -33.68 33.53 -30.71
C ALA A 24 -35.05 34.01 -30.20
N LEU A 25 -35.12 34.57 -28.98
CA LEU A 25 -36.35 35.14 -28.44
C LEU A 25 -36.83 36.35 -29.26
N LEU A 26 -35.92 37.27 -29.59
CA LEU A 26 -36.23 38.44 -30.42
C LEU A 26 -36.78 38.02 -31.78
N GLU A 27 -36.19 37.00 -32.41
CA GLU A 27 -36.67 36.45 -33.67
C GLU A 27 -38.09 35.91 -33.53
N LYS A 28 -38.35 35.07 -32.52
CA LYS A 28 -39.64 34.42 -32.28
C LYS A 28 -40.75 35.44 -32.08
N GLU A 29 -40.48 36.50 -31.33
CA GLU A 29 -41.48 37.51 -30.96
C GLU A 29 -41.70 38.55 -32.06
N THR A 30 -40.66 38.90 -32.83
CA THR A 30 -40.70 40.03 -33.76
C THR A 30 -40.90 39.59 -35.21
N TYR A 31 -40.11 38.64 -35.69
CA TYR A 31 -40.03 38.32 -37.12
C TYR A 31 -40.90 37.12 -37.49
N SER A 32 -40.89 36.08 -36.66
CA SER A 32 -41.68 34.87 -36.87
C SER A 32 -43.18 35.12 -37.13
N PRO A 33 -43.89 36.03 -36.42
CA PRO A 33 -45.31 36.29 -36.67
C PRO A 33 -45.60 36.86 -38.07
N VAL A 34 -44.65 37.61 -38.64
CA VAL A 34 -44.74 38.16 -40.01
C VAL A 34 -44.41 37.08 -41.05
N LEU A 35 -43.39 36.28 -40.78
CA LEU A 35 -42.88 35.25 -41.67
C LEU A 35 -43.76 33.98 -41.73
N LYS A 36 -44.59 33.73 -40.71
CA LYS A 36 -45.52 32.59 -40.67
C LYS A 36 -46.48 32.52 -41.88
N ARG A 37 -46.72 33.64 -42.56
CA ARG A 37 -47.51 33.68 -43.81
C ARG A 37 -46.81 33.03 -45.01
N TRP A 38 -45.47 32.92 -44.96
CA TRP A 38 -44.63 32.46 -46.08
C TRP A 38 -43.92 31.14 -45.77
N HIS A 39 -43.71 30.82 -44.50
CA HIS A 39 -43.06 29.58 -44.07
C HIS A 39 -43.80 29.01 -42.85
N PRO A 40 -44.04 27.69 -42.78
CA PRO A 40 -44.80 27.08 -41.69
C PRO A 40 -44.07 27.07 -40.34
N GLY A 41 -42.73 27.17 -40.31
CA GLY A 41 -41.93 27.15 -39.07
C GLY A 41 -40.71 28.07 -39.10
N PRO A 42 -40.88 29.40 -39.20
CA PRO A 42 -39.75 30.35 -39.27
C PRO A 42 -38.92 30.34 -37.99
N THR A 43 -39.54 30.29 -36.81
CA THR A 43 -38.88 30.21 -35.51
C THR A 43 -37.93 29.04 -35.45
N ALA A 44 -38.42 27.87 -35.87
CA ALA A 44 -37.70 26.63 -35.77
C ALA A 44 -36.44 26.65 -36.66
N LEU A 45 -36.55 27.20 -37.88
CA LEU A 45 -35.41 27.37 -38.78
C LEU A 45 -34.34 28.32 -38.21
N ALA A 46 -34.77 29.45 -37.63
CA ALA A 46 -33.87 30.41 -37.00
C ALA A 46 -33.15 29.78 -35.80
N VAL A 47 -33.89 29.07 -34.94
CA VAL A 47 -33.34 28.38 -33.78
C VAL A 47 -32.31 27.31 -34.18
N VAL A 48 -32.60 26.47 -35.18
CA VAL A 48 -31.63 25.46 -35.65
C VAL A 48 -30.34 26.12 -36.15
N THR A 49 -30.47 27.23 -36.87
CA THR A 49 -29.31 27.96 -37.40
C THR A 49 -28.46 28.54 -36.27
N LEU A 50 -29.08 29.24 -35.31
CA LEU A 50 -28.41 29.81 -34.14
C LEU A 50 -27.75 28.72 -33.28
N HIS A 51 -28.46 27.62 -33.04
CA HIS A 51 -27.95 26.47 -32.34
C HIS A 51 -26.68 25.90 -32.99
N ASN A 52 -26.70 25.72 -34.32
CA ASN A 52 -25.58 25.17 -35.06
C ASN A 52 -24.38 26.13 -35.08
N CYS A 53 -24.62 27.44 -35.23
CA CYS A 53 -23.58 28.45 -35.15
C CYS A 53 -22.86 28.42 -33.79
N PHE A 54 -23.61 28.44 -32.68
CA PHE A 54 -23.02 28.34 -31.35
C PHE A 54 -22.29 27.01 -31.15
N GLY A 55 -22.87 25.90 -31.62
CA GLY A 55 -22.27 24.56 -31.51
C GLY A 55 -20.90 24.47 -32.19
N VAL A 56 -20.68 25.13 -33.33
CA VAL A 56 -19.37 25.19 -33.99
C VAL A 56 -18.34 25.93 -33.13
N VAL A 57 -18.72 27.08 -32.56
CA VAL A 57 -17.84 27.88 -31.69
C VAL A 57 -17.48 27.10 -30.42
N LEU A 58 -18.48 26.47 -29.79
CA LEU A 58 -18.28 25.63 -28.60
C LEU A 58 -17.31 24.48 -28.88
N LYS A 59 -17.46 23.78 -30.01
CA LYS A 59 -16.56 22.68 -30.39
C LYS A 59 -15.11 23.16 -30.57
N GLN A 60 -14.91 24.30 -31.23
CA GLN A 60 -13.57 24.88 -31.40
C GLN A 60 -12.93 25.30 -30.08
N TYR A 61 -13.73 25.80 -29.14
CA TYR A 61 -13.27 26.15 -27.81
C TYR A 61 -12.86 24.90 -27.03
N VAL A 62 -13.73 23.90 -26.92
CA VAL A 62 -13.49 22.66 -26.18
C VAL A 62 -12.28 21.89 -26.72
N ALA A 63 -12.06 21.90 -28.05
CA ALA A 63 -10.92 21.23 -28.68
C ALA A 63 -9.54 21.75 -28.21
N LYS A 64 -9.47 22.96 -27.65
CA LYS A 64 -8.23 23.57 -27.15
C LYS A 64 -7.99 23.32 -25.65
N ILE A 65 -8.96 22.74 -24.96
CA ILE A 65 -8.93 22.58 -23.51
C ILE A 65 -8.35 21.22 -23.12
N THR A 66 -7.39 21.22 -22.20
CA THR A 66 -6.69 20.02 -21.73
C THR A 66 -7.03 19.64 -20.29
N SER A 67 -7.70 20.53 -19.54
CA SER A 67 -8.02 20.30 -18.13
C SER A 67 -9.38 20.90 -17.76
N LEU A 68 -10.03 20.28 -16.79
CA LEU A 68 -11.33 20.72 -16.28
C LEU A 68 -11.13 21.90 -15.31
N THR A 69 -11.46 23.11 -15.75
CA THR A 69 -11.44 24.33 -14.93
C THR A 69 -12.84 24.79 -14.55
N ASN A 70 -12.96 25.64 -13.53
CA ASN A 70 -14.26 26.20 -13.12
C ASN A 70 -14.89 27.04 -14.24
N GLU A 71 -14.07 27.75 -14.99
CA GLU A 71 -14.46 28.58 -16.13
C GLU A 71 -15.06 27.72 -17.25
N LEU A 72 -14.41 26.60 -17.56
CA LEU A 72 -14.92 25.63 -18.53
C LEU A 72 -16.25 25.02 -18.07
N VAL A 73 -16.37 24.66 -16.79
CA VAL A 73 -17.63 24.15 -16.23
C VAL A 73 -18.76 25.17 -16.40
N ARG A 74 -18.49 26.47 -16.20
CA ARG A 74 -19.49 27.54 -16.44
C ARG A 74 -19.87 27.66 -17.92
N VAL A 75 -18.91 27.56 -18.83
CA VAL A 75 -19.17 27.56 -20.28
C VAL A 75 -20.06 26.39 -20.67
N LEU A 76 -19.70 25.17 -20.24
CA LEU A 76 -20.44 23.95 -20.53
C LEU A 76 -21.86 23.98 -19.93
N GLN A 77 -22.03 24.48 -18.71
CA GLN A 77 -23.35 24.69 -18.11
C GLN A 77 -24.18 25.73 -18.88
N SER A 78 -23.56 26.80 -19.36
CA SER A 78 -24.25 27.83 -20.15
C SER A 78 -24.67 27.30 -21.52
N ALA A 79 -23.81 26.54 -22.18
CA ALA A 79 -24.13 25.82 -23.41
C ALA A 79 -25.30 24.84 -23.22
N GLY A 80 -25.28 24.04 -22.16
CA GLY A 80 -26.37 23.10 -21.87
C GLY A 80 -27.70 23.79 -21.50
N ARG A 81 -27.67 25.00 -20.93
CA ARG A 81 -28.88 25.82 -20.73
C ARG A 81 -29.41 26.36 -22.05
N LEU A 82 -28.54 26.93 -22.88
CA LEU A 82 -28.90 27.43 -24.20
C LEU A 82 -29.55 26.34 -25.05
N GLU A 83 -28.93 25.16 -25.13
CA GLU A 83 -29.47 24.02 -25.89
C GLU A 83 -30.89 23.67 -25.44
N LYS A 84 -31.13 23.56 -24.12
CA LYS A 84 -32.44 23.27 -23.56
C LYS A 84 -33.47 24.36 -23.89
N ALA A 85 -33.08 25.63 -23.79
CA ALA A 85 -33.95 26.77 -24.10
C ALA A 85 -34.35 26.77 -25.58
N LEU A 86 -33.39 26.57 -26.48
CA LEU A 86 -33.61 26.50 -27.92
C LEU A 86 -34.48 25.29 -28.31
N VAL A 87 -34.20 24.10 -27.78
CA VAL A 87 -35.02 22.90 -28.03
C VAL A 87 -36.45 23.10 -27.51
N GLN A 88 -36.63 23.65 -26.32
CA GLN A 88 -37.95 23.96 -25.77
C GLN A 88 -38.71 24.94 -26.67
N MET A 89 -38.03 25.95 -27.21
CA MET A 89 -38.61 26.92 -28.12
C MET A 89 -39.15 26.28 -29.41
N VAL A 90 -38.40 25.33 -29.99
CA VAL A 90 -38.83 24.56 -31.18
C VAL A 90 -40.04 23.69 -30.86
N VAL A 91 -40.03 23.02 -29.71
CA VAL A 91 -41.14 22.15 -29.27
C VAL A 91 -42.43 22.95 -29.07
N GLU A 92 -42.35 24.14 -28.47
CA GLU A 92 -43.51 25.02 -28.28
C GLU A 92 -44.09 25.56 -29.59
N ASP A 93 -43.24 25.98 -30.53
CA ASP A 93 -43.69 26.56 -31.80
C ASP A 93 -44.28 25.51 -32.76
N SER A 94 -44.01 24.22 -32.51
CA SER A 94 -44.49 23.10 -33.32
C SER A 94 -45.64 22.32 -32.69
N ALA A 95 -46.28 22.87 -31.64
CA ALA A 95 -47.41 22.23 -30.96
C ALA A 95 -48.60 21.91 -31.88
N GLU A 96 -48.75 22.64 -33.00
CA GLU A 96 -49.81 22.44 -34.00
C GLU A 96 -49.40 21.50 -35.16
N CYS A 97 -48.15 21.04 -35.22
CA CYS A 97 -47.66 20.11 -36.25
C CYS A 97 -47.88 18.63 -35.86
N GLU A 98 -48.21 17.77 -36.83
CA GLU A 98 -48.40 16.31 -36.60
C GLU A 98 -47.17 15.61 -35.98
N ASP A 99 -45.96 16.08 -36.30
CA ASP A 99 -44.70 15.53 -35.76
C ASP A 99 -44.23 16.22 -34.46
N GLY A 100 -44.94 17.25 -33.99
CA GLY A 100 -44.60 17.97 -32.75
C GLY A 100 -43.15 18.49 -32.69
N GLY A 101 -42.58 18.86 -33.84
CA GLY A 101 -41.21 19.40 -33.96
C GLY A 101 -40.08 18.37 -33.97
N LYS A 102 -40.36 17.06 -33.90
CA LYS A 102 -39.32 16.03 -33.79
C LYS A 102 -38.35 16.01 -34.97
N GLY A 103 -38.82 16.23 -36.20
CA GLY A 103 -37.97 16.31 -37.39
C GLY A 103 -36.91 17.41 -37.29
N ILE A 104 -37.29 18.59 -36.78
CA ILE A 104 -36.40 19.74 -36.65
C ILE A 104 -35.45 19.57 -35.46
N VAL A 105 -35.93 19.04 -34.34
CA VAL A 105 -35.08 18.70 -33.19
C VAL A 105 -33.99 17.70 -33.58
N ARG A 106 -34.24 16.80 -34.54
CA ARG A 106 -33.19 15.88 -35.06
C ARG A 106 -32.09 16.59 -35.84
N GLU A 107 -32.36 17.75 -36.42
CA GLU A 107 -31.34 18.56 -37.10
C GLU A 107 -30.43 19.31 -36.11
N MET A 108 -30.87 19.47 -34.86
CA MET A 108 -30.09 20.05 -33.76
C MET A 108 -29.20 18.97 -33.13
N ALA A 109 -27.99 18.82 -33.67
CA ALA A 109 -27.00 17.88 -33.13
C ALA A 109 -26.58 18.28 -31.70
N PRO A 110 -26.74 17.42 -30.68
CA PRO A 110 -26.48 17.80 -29.30
C PRO A 110 -25.07 18.35 -29.07
N TYR A 111 -24.94 19.27 -28.11
CA TYR A 111 -23.66 19.82 -27.67
C TYR A 111 -22.82 18.84 -26.84
N GLU A 112 -23.39 17.69 -26.44
CA GLU A 112 -22.70 16.60 -25.73
C GLU A 112 -22.03 17.04 -24.42
N VAL A 113 -22.60 18.04 -23.73
CA VAL A 113 -22.03 18.64 -22.51
C VAL A 113 -21.63 17.59 -21.47
N ASP A 114 -22.52 16.65 -21.16
CA ASP A 114 -22.26 15.63 -20.13
C ASP A 114 -21.11 14.68 -20.56
N SER A 115 -21.04 14.32 -21.85
CA SER A 115 -19.97 13.48 -22.39
C SER A 115 -18.62 14.18 -22.33
N ILE A 116 -18.58 15.48 -22.66
CA ILE A 116 -17.38 16.31 -22.58
C ILE A 116 -16.90 16.40 -21.12
N VAL A 117 -17.81 16.65 -20.17
CA VAL A 117 -17.48 16.71 -18.73
C VAL A 117 -16.89 15.38 -18.25
N VAL A 118 -17.53 14.24 -18.58
CA VAL A 118 -17.02 12.91 -18.20
C VAL A 118 -15.64 12.65 -18.80
N SER A 119 -15.42 12.98 -20.07
CA SER A 119 -14.13 12.81 -20.75
C SER A 119 -13.01 13.62 -20.08
N LEU A 120 -13.29 14.89 -19.77
CA LEU A 120 -12.32 15.76 -19.09
C LEU A 120 -12.04 15.30 -17.65
N LEU A 121 -13.06 14.82 -16.93
CA LEU A 121 -12.87 14.29 -15.60
C LEU A 121 -12.05 12.99 -15.60
N LYS A 122 -12.25 12.11 -16.59
CA LYS A 122 -11.38 10.93 -16.82
C LYS A 122 -9.94 11.34 -17.06
N SER A 123 -9.71 12.29 -17.97
CA SER A 123 -8.37 12.79 -18.27
C SER A 123 -7.69 13.40 -17.04
N TRP A 124 -8.45 14.13 -16.20
CA TRP A 124 -7.95 14.65 -14.93
C TRP A 124 -7.55 13.53 -13.96
N ILE A 125 -8.39 12.50 -13.79
CA ILE A 125 -8.06 11.35 -12.94
C ILE A 125 -6.80 10.65 -13.44
N ASP A 126 -6.72 10.37 -14.74
CA ASP A 126 -5.57 9.72 -15.36
C ASP A 126 -4.27 10.49 -15.11
N GLU A 127 -4.31 11.81 -15.24
CA GLU A 127 -3.16 12.67 -14.97
C GLU A 127 -2.75 12.64 -13.49
N ARG A 128 -3.71 12.71 -12.56
CA ARG A 128 -3.42 12.61 -11.12
C ARG A 128 -2.84 11.24 -10.75
N LEU A 129 -3.35 10.17 -11.34
CA LEU A 129 -2.82 8.83 -11.15
C LEU A 129 -1.42 8.67 -11.76
N ARG A 130 -1.15 9.31 -12.91
CA ARG A 130 0.19 9.36 -13.53
C ARG A 130 1.21 10.00 -12.58
N ILE A 131 0.88 11.16 -11.99
CA ILE A 131 1.74 11.83 -10.98
C ILE A 131 1.99 10.91 -9.78
N GLY A 132 0.96 10.18 -9.31
CA GLY A 132 1.09 9.18 -8.25
C GLY A 132 2.07 8.05 -8.60
N LYS A 133 1.98 7.51 -9.82
CA LYS A 133 2.91 6.48 -10.34
C LYS A 133 4.34 6.99 -10.45
N GLU A 134 4.55 8.25 -10.83
CA GLU A 134 5.89 8.86 -10.87
C GLU A 134 6.47 9.04 -9.47
N CYS A 135 5.65 9.43 -8.49
CA CYS A 135 6.05 9.46 -7.08
C CYS A 135 6.51 8.07 -6.60
N LEU A 136 5.77 7.02 -6.95
CA LEU A 136 6.15 5.63 -6.65
C LEU A 136 7.46 5.23 -7.35
N LYS A 137 7.62 5.56 -8.63
CA LYS A 137 8.85 5.26 -9.39
C LYS A 137 10.07 5.89 -8.72
N ARG A 138 9.98 7.17 -8.35
CA ARG A 138 11.04 7.88 -7.63
C ARG A 138 11.34 7.23 -6.28
N ALA A 139 10.32 6.77 -5.55
CA ALA A 139 10.51 6.03 -4.31
C ALA A 139 11.30 4.73 -4.53
N LYS A 140 11.00 3.98 -5.60
CA LYS A 140 11.72 2.74 -5.94
C LYS A 140 13.22 2.97 -6.18
N GLU A 141 13.58 4.11 -6.75
CA GLU A 141 14.96 4.47 -7.10
C GLU A 141 15.75 5.04 -5.91
N THR A 142 15.09 5.78 -5.02
CA THR A 142 15.78 6.62 -4.01
C THR A 142 15.65 6.11 -2.57
N GLU A 143 14.72 5.20 -2.30
CA GLU A 143 14.41 4.82 -0.92
C GLU A 143 15.53 4.01 -0.26
N SER A 144 15.99 4.50 0.89
CA SER A 144 17.08 3.90 1.67
C SER A 144 16.61 3.28 2.99
N TRP A 145 15.32 3.39 3.31
CA TRP A 145 14.65 2.87 4.50
C TRP A 145 15.25 3.42 5.80
N ILE A 146 15.52 4.72 5.78
CA ILE A 146 15.96 5.50 6.94
C ILE A 146 14.72 6.18 7.55
N PRO A 147 14.55 6.18 8.88
CA PRO A 147 13.41 6.87 9.49
C PRO A 147 13.44 8.37 9.16
N ARG A 148 12.27 8.94 8.88
CA ARG A 148 12.11 10.37 8.64
C ARG A 148 12.58 11.21 9.84
N SER A 149 12.21 10.79 11.05
CA SER A 149 12.69 11.41 12.29
C SER A 149 12.57 10.42 13.46
N LYS A 150 13.00 10.83 14.67
CA LYS A 150 12.83 10.00 15.88
C LYS A 150 11.35 9.75 16.22
N ASN A 151 10.49 10.72 15.95
CA ASN A 151 9.05 10.64 16.26
C ASN A 151 8.24 10.07 15.10
N GLU A 152 8.82 10.01 13.91
CA GLU A 152 8.20 9.49 12.69
C GLU A 152 9.07 8.35 12.14
N PRO A 153 9.02 7.15 12.77
CA PRO A 153 9.94 6.06 12.48
C PRO A 153 9.54 5.27 11.22
N TYR A 154 9.12 5.96 10.16
CA TYR A 154 8.68 5.43 8.87
C TYR A 154 9.34 6.19 7.71
N ALA A 155 9.25 5.64 6.50
CA ALA A 155 9.90 6.20 5.31
C ALA A 155 9.23 7.49 4.82
N GLN A 156 10.03 8.43 4.30
CA GLN A 156 9.54 9.69 3.73
C GLN A 156 8.67 9.45 2.49
N SER A 157 9.03 8.49 1.64
CA SER A 157 8.27 8.20 0.41
C SER A 157 6.82 7.81 0.65
N ALA A 158 6.51 7.15 1.77
CA ALA A 158 5.14 6.83 2.14
C ALA A 158 4.36 8.08 2.54
N VAL A 159 5.01 9.04 3.21
CA VAL A 159 4.40 10.32 3.57
C VAL A 159 4.02 11.09 2.32
N ASP A 160 4.94 11.20 1.38
CA ASP A 160 4.73 11.93 0.12
C ASP A 160 3.60 11.31 -0.70
N LEU A 161 3.59 9.98 -0.83
CA LEU A 161 2.55 9.25 -1.55
C LEU A 161 1.16 9.41 -0.89
N MET A 162 1.06 9.26 0.43
CA MET A 162 -0.22 9.40 1.14
C MET A 162 -0.72 10.85 1.12
N LYS A 163 0.17 11.84 1.20
CA LYS A 163 -0.18 13.26 1.07
C LYS A 163 -0.71 13.58 -0.32
N LEU A 164 0.00 13.13 -1.36
CA LEU A 164 -0.44 13.30 -2.74
C LEU A 164 -1.82 12.67 -2.96
N ALA A 165 -2.05 11.45 -2.46
CA ALA A 165 -3.35 10.81 -2.55
C ALA A 165 -4.45 11.59 -1.82
N LYS A 166 -4.15 12.13 -0.62
CA LYS A 166 -5.11 12.95 0.13
C LYS A 166 -5.47 14.23 -0.62
N VAL A 167 -4.47 14.96 -1.12
CA VAL A 167 -4.68 16.17 -1.93
C VAL A 167 -5.50 15.85 -3.18
N THR A 168 -5.18 14.76 -3.90
CA THR A 168 -5.97 14.34 -5.06
C THR A 168 -7.43 14.06 -4.71
N VAL A 169 -7.71 13.37 -3.59
CA VAL A 169 -9.09 13.13 -3.15
C VAL A 169 -9.80 14.44 -2.82
N ASP A 170 -9.12 15.35 -2.13
CA ASP A 170 -9.72 16.62 -1.73
C ASP A 170 -10.01 17.50 -2.97
N GLU A 171 -9.05 17.68 -3.88
CA GLU A 171 -9.21 18.40 -5.16
C GLU A 171 -10.33 17.79 -6.02
N PHE A 172 -10.45 16.46 -6.06
CA PHE A 172 -11.51 15.78 -6.82
C PHE A 172 -12.92 16.21 -6.34
N PHE A 173 -13.13 16.36 -5.04
CA PHE A 173 -14.41 16.80 -4.48
C PHE A 173 -14.65 18.31 -4.54
N GLU A 174 -13.64 19.09 -4.90
CA GLU A 174 -13.81 20.53 -5.19
C GLU A 174 -14.36 20.77 -6.60
N ILE A 175 -14.25 19.79 -7.53
CA ILE A 175 -14.72 19.92 -8.93
C ILE A 175 -16.26 19.95 -8.99
N PRO A 176 -16.93 21.06 -9.37
CA PRO A 176 -18.37 21.22 -9.25
C PRO A 176 -19.16 20.62 -10.44
N VAL A 177 -19.05 19.31 -10.65
CA VAL A 177 -19.73 18.58 -11.74
C VAL A 177 -20.56 17.39 -11.24
N GLY A 178 -21.74 17.19 -11.81
CA GLY A 178 -22.66 16.12 -11.40
C GLY A 178 -22.13 14.71 -11.70
N ALA A 179 -21.39 14.53 -12.80
CA ALA A 179 -20.78 13.27 -13.20
C ALA A 179 -19.71 12.73 -12.24
N ARG A 180 -19.24 13.57 -11.30
CA ARG A 180 -18.18 13.22 -10.35
C ARG A 180 -18.52 12.02 -9.48
N ASP A 181 -19.77 11.92 -9.02
CA ASP A 181 -20.17 10.87 -8.08
C ASP A 181 -20.11 9.47 -8.72
N GLU A 182 -20.31 9.38 -10.04
CA GLU A 182 -20.19 8.14 -10.82
C GLU A 182 -18.72 7.68 -10.95
N MET A 183 -17.78 8.63 -10.85
CA MET A 183 -16.35 8.43 -11.08
C MET A 183 -15.52 8.25 -9.81
N VAL A 184 -16.16 8.30 -8.63
CA VAL A 184 -15.48 8.07 -7.34
C VAL A 184 -14.79 6.71 -7.30
N GLN A 185 -15.41 5.68 -7.90
CA GLN A 185 -14.85 4.34 -7.92
C GLN A 185 -13.62 4.24 -8.83
N ASP A 186 -13.63 4.90 -10.00
CA ASP A 186 -12.49 4.93 -10.93
C ASP A 186 -11.24 5.52 -10.25
N LEU A 187 -11.42 6.64 -9.53
CA LEU A 187 -10.33 7.25 -8.76
C LEU A 187 -9.85 6.32 -7.63
N ALA A 188 -10.78 5.69 -6.90
CA ALA A 188 -10.46 4.80 -5.81
C ALA A 188 -9.67 3.57 -6.29
N ASP A 189 -10.07 2.95 -7.40
CA ASP A 189 -9.41 1.79 -7.99
C ASP A 189 -7.99 2.14 -8.49
N GLY A 190 -7.86 3.31 -9.14
CA GLY A 190 -6.56 3.83 -9.57
C GLY A 190 -5.59 4.04 -8.42
N LEU A 191 -6.05 4.67 -7.33
CA LEU A 191 -5.25 4.85 -6.11
C LEU A 191 -4.95 3.52 -5.43
N GLU A 192 -5.92 2.59 -5.37
CA GLU A 192 -5.74 1.26 -4.79
C GLU A 192 -4.61 0.51 -5.47
N SER A 193 -4.56 0.56 -6.81
CA SER A 193 -3.50 -0.05 -7.61
C SER A 193 -2.11 0.50 -7.24
N ILE A 194 -1.97 1.82 -7.13
CA ILE A 194 -0.71 2.47 -6.73
C ILE A 194 -0.30 2.03 -5.31
N PHE A 195 -1.25 1.95 -4.38
CA PHE A 195 -0.96 1.51 -3.01
C PHE A 195 -0.55 0.04 -2.92
N GLN A 196 -1.16 -0.84 -3.73
CA GLN A 196 -0.76 -2.23 -3.83
C GLN A 196 0.67 -2.36 -4.37
N GLU A 197 1.02 -1.59 -5.40
CA GLU A 197 2.36 -1.59 -5.97
C GLU A 197 3.41 -1.04 -5.01
N TYR A 198 3.11 0.06 -4.30
CA TYR A 198 3.98 0.59 -3.24
C TYR A 198 4.15 -0.42 -2.10
N THR A 199 3.08 -1.11 -1.71
CA THR A 199 3.14 -2.14 -0.67
C THR A 199 4.03 -3.32 -1.07
N SER A 200 3.91 -3.78 -2.32
CA SER A 200 4.79 -4.81 -2.89
C SER A 200 6.26 -4.36 -2.87
N PHE A 201 6.52 -3.10 -3.23
CA PHE A 201 7.86 -2.51 -3.13
C PHE A 201 8.38 -2.51 -1.67
N VAL A 202 7.60 -2.09 -0.69
CA VAL A 202 8.01 -2.15 0.73
C VAL A 202 8.30 -3.59 1.17
N ALA A 203 7.49 -4.55 0.72
CA ALA A 203 7.63 -5.97 1.03
C ALA A 203 8.79 -6.67 0.31
N SER A 204 9.39 -6.06 -0.72
CA SER A 204 10.50 -6.62 -1.51
C SER A 204 11.81 -6.70 -0.70
N CYS A 205 11.89 -7.63 0.25
CA CYS A 205 13.01 -7.78 1.18
C CYS A 205 13.57 -9.21 1.26
N GLY A 206 13.29 -10.03 0.25
CA GLY A 206 13.77 -11.40 0.11
C GLY A 206 12.82 -12.42 0.74
N THR A 207 13.36 -13.55 1.20
CA THR A 207 12.59 -14.59 1.90
C THR A 207 13.33 -15.03 3.16
N LYS A 208 12.61 -15.63 4.12
CA LYS A 208 13.24 -16.17 5.33
C LYS A 208 14.27 -17.27 5.03
N HIS A 209 14.08 -18.02 3.94
CA HIS A 209 14.94 -19.15 3.57
C HIS A 209 16.36 -18.70 3.27
N SER A 210 16.54 -17.46 2.79
CA SER A 210 17.85 -16.86 2.56
C SER A 210 18.71 -16.72 3.82
N TYR A 211 18.11 -16.78 5.01
CA TYR A 211 18.82 -16.68 6.29
C TYR A 211 18.97 -18.03 6.99
N LEU A 212 18.25 -19.06 6.57
CA LEU A 212 18.32 -20.37 7.22
C LEU A 212 19.64 -21.07 6.85
N PRO A 213 20.36 -21.62 7.84
CA PRO A 213 21.54 -22.42 7.56
C PRO A 213 21.16 -23.71 6.83
N THR A 214 22.05 -24.20 5.98
CA THR A 214 21.91 -25.53 5.37
C THR A 214 21.97 -26.59 6.46
N LEU A 215 21.03 -27.54 6.41
CA LEU A 215 21.06 -28.66 7.34
C LEU A 215 22.31 -29.51 7.06
N PRO A 216 23.06 -29.92 8.10
CA PRO A 216 24.20 -30.80 7.90
C PRO A 216 23.75 -32.11 7.23
N PRO A 217 24.58 -32.72 6.36
CA PRO A 217 24.25 -34.01 5.76
C PRO A 217 23.99 -35.03 6.85
N LEU A 218 22.93 -35.83 6.70
CA LEU A 218 22.54 -36.87 7.67
C LEU A 218 23.67 -37.90 7.80
N THR A 219 24.60 -37.66 8.71
CA THR A 219 25.72 -38.55 9.00
C THR A 219 25.25 -39.48 10.11
N ARG A 220 24.75 -40.64 9.69
CA ARG A 220 24.35 -41.73 10.59
C ARG A 220 25.59 -42.38 11.20
N CYS A 221 26.20 -41.73 12.19
CA CYS A 221 27.24 -42.34 13.00
C CYS A 221 26.68 -42.62 14.39
N ASN A 222 26.22 -43.85 14.61
CA ASN A 222 26.01 -44.35 15.98
C ASN A 222 27.37 -44.31 16.69
N GLN A 223 27.50 -43.47 17.71
CA GLN A 223 28.70 -43.42 18.55
C GLN A 223 28.97 -44.76 19.27
N ASP A 224 27.95 -45.62 19.36
CA ASP A 224 28.01 -46.95 19.95
C ASP A 224 28.41 -48.08 18.98
N SER A 225 28.70 -47.77 17.71
CA SER A 225 29.16 -48.81 16.80
C SER A 225 30.57 -49.25 17.18
N ARG A 226 30.73 -50.51 17.59
CA ARG A 226 32.03 -51.16 17.85
C ARG A 226 33.00 -51.03 16.66
N PHE A 227 32.51 -50.71 15.45
CA PHE A 227 33.29 -50.44 14.24
C PHE A 227 34.14 -49.15 14.29
N GLY A 228 33.73 -48.12 15.03
CA GLY A 228 34.52 -46.88 15.16
C GLY A 228 35.82 -47.08 15.95
N ARG A 229 35.84 -48.07 16.85
CA ARG A 229 37.06 -48.50 17.57
C ARG A 229 38.01 -49.30 16.69
N LEU A 230 37.52 -49.99 15.65
CA LEU A 230 38.38 -50.67 14.68
C LEU A 230 39.02 -49.69 13.69
N TRP A 231 38.31 -48.65 13.24
CA TRP A 231 38.90 -47.64 12.35
C TRP A 231 39.95 -46.76 13.05
N LYS A 232 39.77 -46.48 14.36
CA LYS A 232 40.84 -45.85 15.17
C LYS A 232 42.03 -46.77 15.46
N ARG A 233 41.91 -48.09 15.23
CA ARG A 233 42.98 -49.08 15.41
C ARG A 233 43.65 -49.50 14.09
N ALA A 234 43.01 -49.21 12.95
CA ALA A 234 43.53 -49.41 11.60
C ALA A 234 44.19 -48.16 11.01
N ALA A 235 44.02 -46.98 11.62
CA ALA A 235 44.84 -45.82 11.32
C ALA A 235 46.21 -45.98 12.04
N THR A 236 47.25 -46.23 11.27
CA THR A 236 48.65 -46.20 11.69
C THR A 236 48.99 -44.84 12.33
N PRO A 237 49.79 -44.79 13.40
CA PRO A 237 50.20 -43.53 14.01
C PRO A 237 51.27 -42.86 13.13
N CYS A 238 50.95 -41.74 12.49
CA CYS A 238 51.98 -40.87 11.93
C CYS A 238 52.72 -40.20 13.11
N ARG A 239 53.83 -40.81 13.51
CA ARG A 239 54.85 -40.25 14.38
C ARG A 239 55.95 -39.66 13.48
N ALA A 240 56.09 -38.35 13.48
CA ALA A 240 57.31 -37.59 13.15
C ALA A 240 57.08 -36.22 13.81
N GLY A 241 57.83 -35.76 14.80
CA GLY A 241 59.28 -35.84 14.98
C GLY A 241 59.76 -34.40 14.95
N ASP A 242 59.99 -33.82 16.14
CA ASP A 242 60.61 -32.51 16.32
C ASP A 242 61.94 -32.42 15.57
N GLY A 243 62.16 -31.33 14.84
CA GLY A 243 63.39 -31.03 14.14
C GLY A 243 63.41 -29.56 13.72
N ALA A 244 64.23 -28.77 14.39
CA ALA A 244 64.34 -27.33 14.24
C ALA A 244 65.29 -26.89 13.09
N ILE A 245 65.07 -25.63 12.66
CA ILE A 245 66.00 -24.63 12.08
C ILE A 245 66.00 -24.40 10.55
N HIS A 246 65.81 -23.10 10.22
CA HIS A 246 66.08 -22.32 8.98
C HIS A 246 65.10 -22.48 7.80
N GLY A 247 64.53 -21.45 7.17
CA GLY A 247 64.58 -19.99 7.29
C GLY A 247 64.08 -19.36 5.97
N ILE A 248 63.35 -18.22 6.05
CA ILE A 248 63.11 -17.16 5.02
C ILE A 248 62.35 -17.61 3.73
N VAL A 249 61.30 -17.00 3.14
CA VAL A 249 60.83 -15.63 2.80
C VAL A 249 59.31 -15.78 2.49
N GLY A 250 58.37 -15.05 3.11
CA GLY A 250 57.79 -13.81 2.57
C GLY A 250 56.43 -14.00 1.87
N GLY A 251 55.34 -13.44 2.44
CA GLY A 251 54.02 -13.42 1.79
C GLY A 251 52.88 -12.93 2.69
N ARG A 252 52.77 -11.61 2.84
CA ARG A 252 51.72 -10.89 3.59
C ARG A 252 50.31 -11.17 3.04
N SER A 253 49.36 -11.47 3.91
CA SER A 253 47.98 -10.96 3.78
C SER A 253 47.37 -10.81 5.18
N GLY A 254 47.00 -9.56 5.51
CA GLY A 254 46.69 -9.11 6.86
C GLY A 254 45.35 -9.63 7.38
N SER A 255 45.40 -10.37 8.49
CA SER A 255 44.28 -10.51 9.40
C SER A 255 44.47 -9.51 10.54
N SER A 256 43.63 -8.49 10.58
CA SER A 256 43.51 -7.57 11.70
C SER A 256 42.82 -8.29 12.86
N SER A 257 43.64 -8.94 13.68
CA SER A 257 43.30 -9.34 15.05
C SER A 257 43.02 -8.09 15.88
N SER A 258 41.73 -7.77 16.06
CA SER A 258 41.30 -6.88 17.15
C SER A 258 40.83 -7.73 18.32
N SER A 259 41.80 -8.02 19.18
CA SER A 259 41.75 -7.86 20.64
C SER A 259 40.40 -8.12 21.31
N ALA A 260 40.26 -9.34 21.81
CA ALA A 260 39.28 -9.72 22.82
C ALA A 260 39.62 -9.08 24.18
N VAL A 261 39.29 -7.81 24.39
CA VAL A 261 39.10 -7.22 25.72
C VAL A 261 38.10 -6.07 25.57
N ASP A 262 36.80 -6.33 25.73
CA ASP A 262 35.87 -5.27 26.14
C ASP A 262 34.74 -5.83 27.01
N GLY A 263 34.49 -5.13 28.11
CA GLY A 263 33.80 -5.64 29.29
C GLY A 263 32.30 -5.85 29.13
N HIS A 264 31.79 -6.79 29.94
CA HIS A 264 30.46 -7.03 30.54
C HIS A 264 29.16 -6.30 30.13
N HIS A 265 29.11 -5.47 29.09
CA HIS A 265 27.91 -4.84 28.56
C HIS A 265 27.47 -5.63 27.32
N PRO A 266 26.45 -6.48 27.42
CA PRO A 266 25.90 -7.08 26.22
C PRO A 266 25.37 -5.91 25.36
N ARG A 267 25.68 -5.91 24.06
CA ARG A 267 25.15 -4.93 23.10
C ARG A 267 24.16 -5.67 22.19
N PRO A 268 23.07 -5.03 21.74
CA PRO A 268 22.18 -5.63 20.77
C PRO A 268 22.96 -5.99 19.50
N SER A 269 22.71 -7.17 18.96
CA SER A 269 23.35 -7.65 17.72
C SER A 269 22.68 -7.12 16.46
N THR A 270 21.58 -6.37 16.59
CA THR A 270 20.78 -5.86 15.49
C THR A 270 21.59 -5.00 14.52
N SER A 271 21.71 -5.46 13.28
CA SER A 271 22.42 -4.75 12.21
C SER A 271 21.60 -3.63 11.59
N ARG A 272 22.26 -2.73 10.85
CA ARG A 272 21.58 -1.70 10.03
C ARG A 272 20.58 -2.31 9.03
N GLY A 273 20.89 -3.49 8.50
CA GLY A 273 19.99 -4.21 7.59
C GLY A 273 18.67 -4.61 8.28
N THR A 274 18.75 -5.07 9.53
CA THR A 274 17.56 -5.43 10.32
C THR A 274 16.78 -4.19 10.75
N GLN A 275 17.46 -3.10 11.11
CA GLN A 275 16.81 -1.81 11.40
C GLN A 275 16.01 -1.28 10.20
N ARG A 276 16.55 -1.39 8.97
CA ARG A 276 15.82 -1.03 7.74
C ARG A 276 14.53 -1.83 7.55
N LEU A 277 14.50 -3.10 7.96
CA LEU A 277 13.28 -3.91 7.95
C LEU A 277 12.26 -3.43 8.98
N TYR A 278 12.69 -2.91 10.13
CA TYR A 278 11.80 -2.27 11.09
C TYR A 278 11.19 -0.97 10.55
N ILE A 279 11.96 -0.17 9.81
CA ILE A 279 11.42 1.02 9.14
C ILE A 279 10.39 0.64 8.07
N ARG A 280 10.66 -0.40 7.27
CA ARG A 280 9.67 -0.96 6.32
C ARG A 280 8.39 -1.39 7.05
N LEU A 281 8.51 -2.11 8.17
CA LEU A 281 7.36 -2.55 8.96
C LEU A 281 6.54 -1.36 9.51
N ASN A 282 7.21 -0.35 10.06
CA ASN A 282 6.53 0.88 10.50
C ASN A 282 5.86 1.61 9.34
N THR A 283 6.50 1.63 8.16
CA THR A 283 5.95 2.22 6.94
C THR A 283 4.66 1.52 6.52
N LEU A 284 4.59 0.20 6.58
CA LEU A 284 3.35 -0.55 6.30
C LEU A 284 2.23 -0.21 7.30
N HIS A 285 2.55 -0.06 8.58
CA HIS A 285 1.57 0.38 9.57
C HIS A 285 1.11 1.83 9.36
N TYR A 286 1.99 2.71 8.87
CA TYR A 286 1.65 4.07 8.46
C TYR A 286 0.67 4.05 7.27
N LEU A 287 0.95 3.26 6.23
CA LEU A 287 0.05 3.08 5.09
C LEU A 287 -1.33 2.61 5.53
N LEU A 288 -1.40 1.58 6.38
CA LEU A 288 -2.66 1.03 6.87
C LEU A 288 -3.52 2.07 7.58
N ALA A 289 -2.91 2.96 8.36
CA ALA A 289 -3.62 4.04 9.05
C ALA A 289 -4.15 5.10 8.07
N HIS A 290 -3.39 5.43 7.02
CA HIS A 290 -3.78 6.44 6.03
C HIS A 290 -4.83 5.93 5.04
N LEU A 291 -4.77 4.66 4.64
CA LEU A 291 -5.83 4.02 3.83
C LEU A 291 -7.20 4.11 4.52
N LEU A 292 -7.23 3.88 5.84
CA LEU A 292 -8.45 4.05 6.64
C LEU A 292 -8.97 5.49 6.65
N SER A 293 -8.06 6.48 6.64
CA SER A 293 -8.43 7.90 6.60
C SER A 293 -8.95 8.33 5.23
N LEU A 294 -8.36 7.80 4.15
CA LEU A 294 -8.79 8.06 2.78
C LEU A 294 -10.16 7.45 2.49
N ASP A 295 -10.39 6.21 2.92
CA ASP A 295 -11.70 5.54 2.79
C ASP A 295 -12.82 6.33 3.49
N LYS A 296 -12.53 6.86 4.69
CA LYS A 296 -13.46 7.77 5.38
C LYS A 296 -13.72 9.06 4.62
N SER A 297 -12.68 9.68 4.05
CA SER A 297 -12.82 10.91 3.27
C SER A 297 -13.73 10.68 2.06
N LEU A 298 -13.43 9.66 1.26
CA LEU A 298 -14.24 9.30 0.09
C LEU A 298 -15.68 8.93 0.48
N SER A 299 -15.90 8.31 1.64
CA SER A 299 -17.26 7.96 2.11
C SER A 299 -18.05 9.18 2.58
N PHE A 300 -17.39 10.11 3.27
CA PHE A 300 -18.00 11.35 3.77
C PHE A 300 -18.48 12.23 2.62
N PHE A 301 -17.62 12.44 1.61
CA PHE A 301 -17.96 13.30 0.48
C PHE A 301 -19.04 12.68 -0.42
N SER A 302 -19.00 11.38 -0.69
CA SER A 302 -20.06 10.70 -1.46
C SER A 302 -21.43 10.78 -0.78
N SER A 303 -21.48 10.80 0.56
CA SER A 303 -22.75 10.88 1.31
C SER A 303 -23.34 12.30 1.35
N SER A 304 -22.48 13.32 1.20
CA SER A 304 -22.87 14.73 1.29
C SER A 304 -23.43 15.27 -0.04
N SER A 305 -22.97 14.74 -1.18
CA SER A 305 -23.53 15.09 -2.50
C SER A 305 -24.98 14.60 -2.68
N SER A 306 -25.37 13.52 -1.99
CA SER A 306 -26.69 12.89 -2.16
C SER A 306 -27.86 13.63 -1.51
N SER A 307 -27.62 14.68 -0.71
CA SER A 307 -28.66 15.39 0.05
C SER A 307 -29.27 16.62 -0.63
N HIS A 308 -28.85 16.98 -1.85
CA HIS A 308 -29.31 18.20 -2.53
C HIS A 308 -30.37 17.98 -3.61
N THR A 309 -31.39 17.16 -3.35
CA THR A 309 -32.65 17.20 -4.12
C THR A 309 -33.87 17.33 -3.19
N PRO A 310 -34.51 18.51 -3.10
CA PRO A 310 -35.82 18.62 -2.48
C PRO A 310 -36.87 18.27 -3.55
N ARG A 311 -37.44 17.06 -3.50
CA ARG A 311 -38.65 16.74 -4.24
C ARG A 311 -39.76 16.39 -3.25
N PRO A 312 -40.83 17.20 -3.14
CA PRO A 312 -41.98 16.85 -2.32
C PRO A 312 -42.94 16.00 -3.15
N SER A 313 -43.23 14.77 -2.71
CA SER A 313 -44.51 14.11 -3.02
C SER A 313 -44.80 12.99 -2.01
N PRO A 314 -46.09 12.74 -1.70
CA PRO A 314 -46.50 12.18 -0.43
C PRO A 314 -46.93 10.71 -0.51
N LEU A 315 -46.94 10.07 0.66
CA LEU A 315 -47.72 8.89 1.05
C LEU A 315 -47.45 7.58 0.30
N ARG A 316 -46.54 6.75 0.86
CA ARG A 316 -46.71 5.28 0.88
C ARG A 316 -46.31 4.69 2.24
N PRO A 317 -47.03 3.67 2.77
CA PRO A 317 -46.80 3.16 4.12
C PRO A 317 -45.52 2.33 4.21
N ARG A 318 -44.83 2.49 5.34
CA ARG A 318 -43.64 1.75 5.77
C ARG A 318 -43.90 0.23 5.80
N LEU A 319 -43.30 -0.51 4.89
CA LEU A 319 -42.97 -1.92 5.10
C LEU A 319 -41.48 -2.13 4.83
N LEU A 320 -40.76 -2.38 5.91
CA LEU A 320 -39.45 -3.04 6.02
C LEU A 320 -38.45 -2.73 4.89
N GLN A 321 -37.84 -1.54 4.94
CA GLN A 321 -36.55 -1.34 4.28
C GLN A 321 -35.47 -2.16 5.01
N PRO A 322 -34.64 -2.95 4.30
CA PRO A 322 -33.47 -3.57 4.91
C PRO A 322 -32.48 -2.48 5.34
N PRO A 323 -31.62 -2.75 6.34
CA PRO A 323 -30.67 -1.77 6.83
C PRO A 323 -29.72 -1.35 5.70
N CYS A 324 -29.39 -0.05 5.68
CA CYS A 324 -28.42 0.64 4.85
C CYS A 324 -27.48 -0.26 4.02
N ARG A 325 -27.39 0.01 2.70
CA ARG A 325 -26.33 -0.52 1.82
C ARG A 325 -25.02 -0.58 2.61
N PRO A 326 -24.29 -1.73 2.61
CA PRO A 326 -23.00 -1.79 3.27
C PRO A 326 -22.16 -0.67 2.66
N SER A 327 -21.59 0.20 3.49
CA SER A 327 -20.58 1.15 3.06
C SER A 327 -19.55 0.34 2.27
N THR A 328 -19.47 0.52 0.95
CA THR A 328 -18.48 -0.17 0.12
C THR A 328 -17.14 0.28 0.67
N ARG A 329 -16.47 -0.60 1.42
CA ARG A 329 -15.17 -0.30 2.00
C ARG A 329 -14.19 -0.26 0.84
N ARG A 330 -13.73 0.95 0.52
CA ARG A 330 -12.75 1.13 -0.54
C ARG A 330 -11.39 0.71 0.00
N PHE A 331 -10.48 0.37 -0.90
CA PHE A 331 -9.12 -0.08 -0.56
C PHE A 331 -9.04 -1.41 0.20
N ASP A 332 -10.07 -2.26 0.17
CA ASP A 332 -10.05 -3.55 0.88
C ASP A 332 -8.93 -4.49 0.37
N VAL A 333 -8.66 -4.48 -0.94
CA VAL A 333 -7.56 -5.26 -1.52
C VAL A 333 -6.23 -4.69 -1.08
N ALA A 334 -6.02 -3.37 -1.17
CA ALA A 334 -4.79 -2.73 -0.69
C ALA A 334 -4.56 -3.00 0.80
N ARG A 335 -5.60 -2.94 1.63
CA ARG A 335 -5.50 -3.24 3.07
C ARG A 335 -5.11 -4.68 3.33
N SER A 336 -5.73 -5.63 2.63
CA SER A 336 -5.36 -7.04 2.71
C SER A 336 -3.90 -7.27 2.32
N THR A 337 -3.46 -6.65 1.22
CA THR A 337 -2.07 -6.68 0.74
C THR A 337 -1.09 -6.09 1.77
N VAL A 338 -1.43 -4.96 2.41
CA VAL A 338 -0.63 -4.36 3.49
C VAL A 338 -0.53 -5.29 4.70
N LEU A 339 -1.62 -5.93 5.11
CA LEU A 339 -1.60 -6.89 6.23
C LEU A 339 -0.73 -8.11 5.92
N SER A 340 -0.80 -8.63 4.69
CA SER A 340 0.07 -9.71 4.22
C SER A 340 1.54 -9.29 4.22
N ALA A 341 1.84 -8.09 3.71
CA ALA A 341 3.18 -7.52 3.73
C ALA A 341 3.72 -7.33 5.16
N ILE A 342 2.88 -6.90 6.11
CA ILE A 342 3.23 -6.75 7.52
C ILE A 342 3.69 -8.09 8.10
N GLN A 343 2.95 -9.17 7.82
CA GLN A 343 3.31 -10.52 8.25
C GLN A 343 4.63 -10.98 7.62
N HIS A 344 4.80 -10.75 6.31
CA HIS A 344 5.99 -11.14 5.56
C HIS A 344 7.26 -10.43 6.04
N VAL A 345 7.24 -9.10 6.13
CA VAL A 345 8.38 -8.29 6.58
C VAL A 345 8.73 -8.59 8.04
N SER A 346 7.71 -8.82 8.89
CA SER A 346 7.94 -9.23 10.30
C SER A 346 8.67 -10.58 10.39
N GLU A 347 8.28 -11.56 9.56
CA GLU A 347 8.95 -12.86 9.51
C GLU A 347 10.40 -12.70 9.04
N ILE A 348 10.64 -11.99 7.94
CA ILE A 348 12.00 -11.79 7.41
C ILE A 348 12.90 -11.07 8.42
N ALA A 349 12.40 -10.01 9.06
CA ALA A 349 13.15 -9.28 10.08
C ALA A 349 13.54 -10.19 11.26
N ALA A 350 12.64 -11.08 11.67
CA ALA A 350 12.91 -12.03 12.75
C ALA A 350 13.96 -13.08 12.38
N TYR A 351 13.84 -13.72 11.21
CA TYR A 351 14.80 -14.74 10.79
C TYR A 351 16.17 -14.13 10.51
N ARG A 352 16.24 -12.93 9.92
CA ARG A 352 17.50 -12.19 9.78
C ARG A 352 18.13 -11.88 11.14
N LEU A 353 17.35 -11.37 12.09
CA LEU A 353 17.85 -11.05 13.43
C LEU A 353 18.44 -12.28 14.14
N VAL A 354 17.77 -13.43 14.06
CA VAL A 354 18.17 -14.64 14.79
C VAL A 354 19.30 -15.39 14.07
N PHE A 355 19.17 -15.63 12.77
CA PHE A 355 20.07 -16.51 12.00
C PHE A 355 21.22 -15.80 11.30
N LEU A 356 21.17 -14.47 11.17
CA LEU A 356 22.29 -13.69 10.64
C LEU A 356 22.94 -12.86 11.74
N ASP A 357 22.20 -11.91 12.31
CA ASP A 357 22.74 -10.94 13.27
C ASP A 357 23.16 -11.63 14.60
N SER A 358 22.34 -12.55 15.09
CA SER A 358 22.56 -13.25 16.37
C SER A 358 23.09 -14.67 16.21
N ARG A 359 23.52 -15.05 14.99
CA ARG A 359 23.87 -16.42 14.61
C ARG A 359 24.86 -17.06 15.57
N ARG A 360 25.94 -16.35 15.89
CA ARG A 360 26.99 -16.86 16.78
C ARG A 360 26.45 -17.26 18.15
N SER A 361 25.50 -16.51 18.69
CA SER A 361 24.99 -16.68 20.05
C SER A 361 23.76 -17.59 20.14
N PHE A 362 22.98 -17.70 19.06
CA PHE A 362 21.75 -18.50 19.03
C PHE A 362 21.87 -19.81 18.28
N TYR A 363 22.82 -19.89 17.34
CA TYR A 363 22.99 -21.04 16.47
C TYR A 363 24.39 -21.64 16.64
N ASP A 364 25.47 -20.93 16.27
CA ASP A 364 26.79 -21.56 16.12
C ASP A 364 27.41 -22.03 17.44
N SER A 365 27.20 -21.34 18.58
CA SER A 365 27.87 -21.69 19.85
C SER A 365 27.06 -22.58 20.81
N LEU A 366 25.77 -22.80 20.53
CA LEU A 366 24.86 -23.40 21.51
C LEU A 366 25.00 -24.93 21.57
N TYR A 367 25.52 -25.52 22.65
CA TYR A 367 25.76 -26.97 22.76
C TYR A 367 26.91 -27.53 21.90
N VAL A 368 27.81 -26.68 21.40
CA VAL A 368 29.05 -27.16 20.78
C VAL A 368 29.95 -27.80 21.83
N GLY A 369 30.47 -29.00 21.52
CA GLY A 369 31.34 -29.78 22.40
C GLY A 369 30.58 -30.61 23.43
N ASP A 370 29.90 -29.94 24.37
CA ASP A 370 29.14 -30.61 25.42
C ASP A 370 27.96 -29.76 25.93
N VAL A 371 26.86 -30.45 26.28
CA VAL A 371 25.64 -29.84 26.80
C VAL A 371 25.87 -29.28 28.20
N ALA A 372 26.60 -29.97 29.08
CA ALA A 372 26.80 -29.54 30.47
C ALA A 372 27.57 -28.22 30.57
N ASN A 373 28.56 -28.04 29.71
CA ASN A 373 29.44 -26.88 29.74
C ASN A 373 28.92 -25.66 28.96
N THR A 374 28.05 -25.87 27.97
CA THR A 374 27.44 -24.76 27.21
C THR A 374 26.34 -24.09 28.01
N ARG A 375 26.20 -22.76 27.94
CA ARG A 375 25.13 -22.03 28.66
C ARG A 375 24.26 -21.29 27.67
N ILE A 376 22.92 -21.41 27.77
CA ILE A 376 21.98 -20.61 26.95
C ILE A 376 21.92 -19.13 27.39
N ARG A 377 22.39 -18.82 28.61
CA ARG A 377 22.27 -17.50 29.24
C ARG A 377 22.83 -16.34 28.39
N PRO A 378 24.01 -16.45 27.71
CA PRO A 378 24.50 -15.41 26.82
C PRO A 378 23.55 -15.11 25.66
N GLY A 379 23.01 -16.13 24.99
CA GLY A 379 21.99 -15.97 23.96
C GLY A 379 20.75 -15.25 24.49
N LEU A 380 20.20 -15.69 25.62
CA LEU A 380 19.02 -15.04 26.23
C LEU A 380 19.26 -13.57 26.61
N ARG A 381 20.48 -13.20 27.01
CA ARG A 381 20.84 -11.79 27.27
C ARG A 381 20.79 -10.95 25.99
N ILE A 382 21.35 -11.46 24.90
CA ILE A 382 21.32 -10.79 23.58
C ILE A 382 19.89 -10.66 23.06
N LEU A 383 19.08 -11.71 23.15
CA LEU A 383 17.67 -11.65 22.75
C LEU A 383 16.87 -10.63 23.56
N LYS A 384 17.08 -10.55 24.88
CA LYS A 384 16.43 -9.51 25.71
C LYS A 384 16.76 -8.11 25.19
N GLN A 385 18.01 -7.86 24.82
CA GLN A 385 18.44 -6.56 24.32
C GLN A 385 17.90 -6.26 22.93
N ASN A 386 17.93 -7.25 22.03
CA ASN A 386 17.36 -7.11 20.70
C ASN A 386 15.85 -6.83 20.77
N LEU A 387 15.11 -7.49 21.67
CA LEU A 387 13.69 -7.22 21.89
C LEU A 387 13.45 -5.83 22.48
N THR A 388 14.33 -5.36 23.37
CA THR A 388 14.26 -4.00 23.93
C THR A 388 14.47 -2.95 22.82
N LEU A 389 15.48 -3.15 21.97
CA LEU A 389 15.76 -2.28 20.83
C LEU A 389 14.61 -2.31 19.81
N LEU A 390 14.10 -3.50 19.47
CA LEU A 390 12.95 -3.68 18.57
C LEU A 390 11.74 -2.86 19.06
N VAL A 391 11.41 -2.95 20.35
CA VAL A 391 10.29 -2.20 20.94
C VAL A 391 10.54 -0.69 20.88
N SER A 392 11.79 -0.23 21.00
CA SER A 392 12.13 1.20 20.89
C SER A 392 12.08 1.74 19.46
N LEU A 393 12.27 0.89 18.44
CA LEU A 393 12.29 1.30 17.03
C LEU A 393 10.94 1.15 16.34
N LEU A 394 10.12 0.20 16.79
CA LEU A 394 8.82 -0.09 16.19
C LEU A 394 7.68 0.70 16.84
N VAL A 395 6.74 1.13 16.00
CA VAL A 395 5.47 1.70 16.47
C VAL A 395 4.68 0.67 17.28
N ASP A 396 3.90 1.11 18.27
CA ASP A 396 3.23 0.23 19.23
C ASP A 396 2.38 -0.87 18.60
N ARG A 397 1.73 -0.58 17.47
CA ARG A 397 0.90 -1.54 16.73
C ARG A 397 1.72 -2.66 16.06
N ALA A 398 2.99 -2.41 15.74
CA ALA A 398 3.88 -3.37 15.10
C ALA A 398 4.57 -4.32 16.09
N GLN A 399 4.78 -3.85 17.34
CA GLN A 399 5.55 -4.58 18.35
C GLN A 399 5.04 -6.00 18.63
N PRO A 400 3.72 -6.27 18.83
CA PRO A 400 3.27 -7.61 19.22
C PRO A 400 3.58 -8.68 18.18
N LEU A 401 3.39 -8.35 16.90
CA LEU A 401 3.66 -9.25 15.80
C LEU A 401 5.17 -9.45 15.59
N ALA A 402 5.95 -8.37 15.61
CA ALA A 402 7.39 -8.48 15.45
C ALA A 402 8.04 -9.32 16.57
N VAL A 403 7.62 -9.11 17.83
CA VAL A 403 8.05 -9.94 18.97
C VAL A 403 7.64 -11.40 18.78
N ARG A 404 6.42 -11.67 18.27
CA ARG A 404 5.97 -13.03 17.94
C ARG A 404 6.94 -13.73 17.01
N GLU A 405 7.25 -13.09 15.88
CA GLU A 405 8.07 -13.71 14.84
C GLU A 405 9.51 -13.89 15.34
N VAL A 406 10.06 -12.94 16.12
CA VAL A 406 11.39 -13.10 16.74
C VAL A 406 11.42 -14.30 17.69
N MET A 407 10.38 -14.47 18.51
CA MET A 407 10.29 -15.64 19.40
C MET A 407 10.16 -16.94 18.61
N LYS A 408 9.34 -16.97 17.57
CA LYS A 408 9.19 -18.12 16.67
C LYS A 408 10.53 -18.49 16.02
N ALA A 409 11.24 -17.53 15.42
CA ALA A 409 12.55 -17.75 14.83
C ALA A 409 13.59 -18.24 15.87
N SER A 410 13.52 -17.74 17.10
CA SER A 410 14.37 -18.20 18.21
C SER A 410 14.08 -19.66 18.60
N PHE A 411 12.81 -20.07 18.60
CA PHE A 411 12.44 -21.48 18.82
C PHE A 411 12.88 -22.37 17.67
N ASP A 412 12.74 -21.92 16.43
CA ASP A 412 13.21 -22.67 15.26
C ASP A 412 14.74 -22.84 15.29
N ALA A 413 15.48 -21.81 15.69
CA ALA A 413 16.93 -21.90 15.87
C ALA A 413 17.30 -22.93 16.93
N PHE A 414 16.61 -22.89 18.08
CA PHE A 414 16.81 -23.86 19.15
C PHE A 414 16.50 -25.29 18.70
N LEU A 415 15.40 -25.49 17.96
CA LEU A 415 15.03 -26.80 17.42
C LEU A 415 16.03 -27.30 16.38
N MET A 416 16.51 -26.46 15.47
CA MET A 416 17.53 -26.86 14.51
C MET A 416 18.84 -27.23 15.18
N VAL A 417 19.23 -26.55 16.25
CA VAL A 417 20.40 -26.93 17.04
C VAL A 417 20.24 -28.32 17.68
N LEU A 418 19.04 -28.65 18.19
CA LEU A 418 18.77 -29.94 18.83
C LEU A 418 18.64 -31.08 17.82
N LEU A 419 17.99 -30.84 16.69
CA LEU A 419 17.60 -31.88 15.72
C LEU A 419 18.59 -32.02 14.55
N ALA A 420 19.34 -30.96 14.26
CA ALA A 420 20.23 -30.86 13.10
C ALA A 420 21.55 -30.16 13.47
N GLY A 421 22.06 -30.42 14.68
CA GLY A 421 23.26 -29.79 15.23
C GLY A 421 24.60 -30.23 14.63
N GLY A 422 24.60 -31.26 13.78
CA GLY A 422 25.81 -31.81 13.15
C GLY A 422 26.67 -32.63 14.11
N SER A 423 27.86 -33.05 13.65
CA SER A 423 28.82 -33.86 14.42
C SER A 423 29.38 -33.15 15.66
N ASP A 424 29.30 -31.82 15.69
CA ASP A 424 29.84 -30.99 16.77
C ASP A 424 28.96 -30.99 18.03
N ARG A 425 27.78 -31.61 17.96
CA ARG A 425 26.76 -31.65 19.03
C ARG A 425 26.25 -33.07 19.20
N ALA A 426 26.65 -33.71 20.29
CA ALA A 426 26.15 -35.02 20.68
C ALA A 426 25.24 -34.85 21.90
N PHE A 427 24.04 -35.43 21.86
CA PHE A 427 23.08 -35.40 22.95
C PHE A 427 22.90 -36.80 23.54
N MET A 428 22.96 -36.92 24.86
CA MET A 428 22.70 -38.16 25.60
C MET A 428 21.36 -38.07 26.36
N LEU A 429 20.85 -39.22 26.82
CA LEU A 429 19.58 -39.25 27.58
C LEU A 429 19.65 -38.42 28.87
N SER A 430 20.83 -38.32 29.48
CA SER A 430 21.11 -37.47 30.66
C SER A 430 20.97 -35.96 30.38
N ASP A 431 21.04 -35.54 29.12
CA ASP A 431 20.96 -34.11 28.74
C ASP A 431 19.52 -33.59 28.65
N TYR A 432 18.54 -34.49 28.75
CA TYR A 432 17.12 -34.17 28.59
C TYR A 432 16.64 -33.09 29.56
N GLU A 433 16.95 -33.23 30.86
CA GLU A 433 16.51 -32.28 31.89
C GLU A 433 17.10 -30.88 31.66
N MET A 434 18.36 -30.84 31.25
CA MET A 434 19.08 -29.59 30.98
C MET A 434 18.58 -28.91 29.71
N GLY A 435 18.27 -29.67 28.66
CA GLY A 435 17.59 -29.18 27.46
C GLY A 435 16.20 -28.62 27.78
N GLY A 436 15.41 -29.32 28.59
CA GLY A 436 14.08 -28.90 29.05
C GLY A 436 14.11 -27.60 29.88
N GLY A 437 15.10 -27.46 30.77
CA GLY A 437 15.33 -26.23 31.56
C GLY A 437 15.72 -25.02 30.71
N ARG A 438 16.49 -25.24 29.64
CA ARG A 438 16.89 -24.20 28.67
C ARG A 438 15.72 -23.75 27.80
N LEU A 439 14.92 -24.70 27.30
CA LEU A 439 13.67 -24.39 26.62
C LEU A 439 12.73 -23.58 27.52
N SER A 440 12.58 -23.98 28.79
CA SER A 440 11.77 -23.23 29.77
C SER A 440 12.27 -21.81 30.00
N SER A 441 13.59 -21.58 29.90
CA SER A 441 14.18 -20.25 30.00
C SER A 441 13.86 -19.37 28.78
N LEU A 442 13.85 -19.94 27.58
CA LEU A 442 13.41 -19.26 26.36
C LEU A 442 11.91 -18.92 26.41
N LYS A 443 11.07 -19.85 26.91
CA LYS A 443 9.63 -19.61 27.15
C LYS A 443 9.40 -18.46 28.12
N ARG A 444 10.17 -18.37 29.21
CA ARG A 444 10.08 -17.26 30.18
C ARG A 444 10.46 -15.91 29.54
N CYS A 445 11.41 -15.89 28.61
CA CYS A 445 11.75 -14.67 27.87
C CYS A 445 10.58 -14.20 26.99
N SER A 446 9.91 -15.11 26.29
CA SER A 446 8.67 -14.80 25.55
C SER A 446 7.58 -14.20 26.44
N ALA A 447 7.34 -14.82 27.61
CA ALA A 447 6.32 -14.37 28.56
C ALA A 447 6.61 -12.98 29.17
N ARG A 448 7.89 -12.59 29.24
CA ARG A 448 8.33 -11.25 29.71
C ARG A 448 8.34 -10.20 28.60
N ALA A 449 8.54 -10.62 27.34
CA ALA A 449 8.69 -9.72 26.20
C ALA A 449 7.35 -9.23 25.64
N GLY A 450 6.27 -10.01 25.73
CA GLY A 450 4.93 -9.46 25.55
C GLY A 450 4.35 -9.08 26.89
N ARG A 451 3.67 -7.94 26.95
CA ARG A 451 2.99 -7.38 28.13
C ARG A 451 1.87 -8.31 28.66
N GLY A 452 2.14 -9.56 29.06
CA GLY A 452 1.16 -10.51 29.60
C GLY A 452 0.28 -11.27 28.60
N TRP A 453 0.23 -10.90 27.32
CA TRP A 453 -0.74 -11.46 26.33
C TRP A 453 -0.45 -12.88 25.81
N TRP A 454 0.76 -13.43 26.02
CA TRP A 454 1.21 -14.70 25.42
C TRP A 454 0.71 -15.98 26.10
N ARG A 455 -0.04 -15.89 27.21
CA ARG A 455 -0.33 -17.07 28.04
C ARG A 455 -1.27 -18.12 27.41
N ARG A 456 -2.06 -17.80 26.38
CA ARG A 456 -3.18 -18.68 25.97
C ARG A 456 -3.13 -19.33 24.58
N THR A 457 -2.39 -18.81 23.59
CA THR A 457 -2.61 -19.20 22.18
C THR A 457 -1.56 -20.11 21.54
N TRP A 458 -0.33 -20.22 22.08
CA TRP A 458 0.75 -20.96 21.39
C TRP A 458 0.91 -22.43 21.81
N TRP A 459 0.50 -22.80 23.03
CA TRP A 459 0.87 -24.10 23.64
C TRP A 459 -0.05 -25.26 23.30
N SER A 460 -1.25 -25.01 22.78
CA SER A 460 -2.27 -26.04 22.55
C SER A 460 -1.97 -26.91 21.32
N GLY A 461 -1.30 -26.36 20.30
CA GLY A 461 -1.14 -27.02 18.99
C GLY A 461 0.05 -27.97 18.85
N ARG A 462 1.11 -27.86 19.68
CA ARG A 462 2.36 -28.64 19.51
C ARG A 462 2.65 -29.68 20.60
N ARG A 463 1.81 -29.80 21.63
CA ARG A 463 1.93 -30.88 22.63
C ARG A 463 1.79 -32.29 22.05
N ARG A 464 1.16 -32.45 20.87
CA ARG A 464 0.98 -33.77 20.23
C ARG A 464 2.20 -34.26 19.45
N SER A 465 3.06 -33.37 18.95
CA SER A 465 4.22 -33.77 18.14
C SER A 465 5.42 -34.23 18.99
N TRP A 466 5.61 -33.67 20.20
CA TRP A 466 6.72 -34.05 21.07
C TRP A 466 6.57 -35.41 21.77
N ARG A 467 5.35 -35.97 21.86
CA ARG A 467 5.13 -37.33 22.39
C ARG A 467 5.39 -38.44 21.36
N GLY A 468 5.54 -38.10 20.09
CA GLY A 468 5.67 -39.08 18.99
C GLY A 468 7.08 -39.27 18.44
N SER A 469 8.11 -38.60 18.99
CA SER A 469 9.48 -38.68 18.45
C SER A 469 10.54 -39.10 19.48
N CYS A 470 10.12 -39.62 20.62
CA CYS A 470 10.96 -40.37 21.57
C CYS A 470 10.30 -41.72 21.90
N GLY A 471 9.84 -42.42 20.86
CA GLY A 471 9.46 -43.82 20.88
C GLY A 471 10.39 -44.59 19.97
#